data_AF-A0AAD5KID1-F1
#
_entry.id   AF-A0AAD5KID1-F1
#
_cell.length_a   1.000
_cell.length_b   1.000
_cell.length_c   1.000
_cell.angle_alpha   90.00
_cell.angle_beta   90.00
_cell.angle_gamma   90.00
#
_symmetry.space_group_name_H-M   'P 1'
#
loop_
_entity.id
_entity.type
_entity.pdbx_description
1 polymer ?
#
loop_
_entity_poly.entity_id
_entity_poly.type
_entity_poly.pdbx_seq_one_letter_code
_entity_poly.pdbx_strand_id
1 'polypeptide(L)'
;MVSAMEKEAQLLSSVQALMKAQSTRMGLYKEFNDAFQDYLDDKCPEEQYYSVCRLVTEGFQEVSSEIQSIEQDMNDEYNRKDIGTMIRRLQEKEKAKLHETVHLQIYTIESRKGDKDYDATLQEHNARLNDVRKDIDEIWDEIRQESAELSYALSAA
;
A
#
# COMPACT_ATOMS: atom_id res chain seq x y z
N MET A 1 -15.80 -8.88 30.74
CA MET A 1 -16.20 -7.55 30.24
C MET A 1 -14.90 -6.79 30.08
N VAL A 2 -14.41 -6.61 28.85
CA VAL A 2 -13.18 -5.84 28.59
C VAL A 2 -13.45 -4.40 29.02
N SER A 3 -12.55 -3.82 29.82
CA SER A 3 -12.65 -2.44 30.29
C SER A 3 -12.63 -1.47 29.10
N ALA A 4 -13.31 -0.32 29.19
CA ALA A 4 -13.28 0.70 28.13
C ALA A 4 -11.84 1.12 27.77
N MET A 5 -10.97 1.25 28.78
CA MET A 5 -9.55 1.53 28.59
C MET A 5 -8.79 0.42 27.85
N GLU A 6 -9.17 -0.85 28.07
CA GLU A 6 -8.55 -1.98 27.37
C GLU A 6 -8.94 -1.98 25.87
N LYS A 7 -10.19 -1.63 25.54
CA LYS A 7 -10.62 -1.47 24.15
C LYS A 7 -9.92 -0.32 23.44
N GLU A 8 -9.73 0.82 24.10
CA GLU A 8 -9.01 1.96 23.53
C GLU A 8 -7.52 1.67 23.30
N ALA A 9 -6.88 0.92 24.21
CA ALA A 9 -5.50 0.46 24.02
C ALA A 9 -5.37 -0.51 22.84
N GLN A 10 -6.33 -1.42 22.66
CA GLN A 10 -6.38 -2.35 21.52
C GLN A 10 -6.62 -1.63 20.19
N LEU A 11 -7.49 -0.62 20.17
CA LEU A 11 -7.70 0.27 19.03
C LEU A 11 -6.38 0.93 18.61
N LEU A 12 -5.66 1.53 19.56
CA LEU A 12 -4.38 2.18 19.28
C LEU A 12 -3.33 1.19 18.76
N SER A 13 -3.27 -0.02 19.33
CA SER A 13 -2.40 -1.09 18.86
C SER A 13 -2.71 -1.48 17.41
N SER A 14 -3.98 -1.52 17.03
CA SER A 14 -4.41 -1.84 15.67
C SER A 14 -4.02 -0.75 14.68
N VAL A 15 -4.10 0.52 15.07
CA VAL A 15 -3.60 1.63 14.25
C VAL A 15 -2.07 1.59 14.10
N GLN A 16 -1.34 1.22 15.15
CA GLN A 16 0.12 1.02 15.06
C GLN A 16 0.48 -0.16 14.14
N ALA A 17 -0.29 -1.24 14.17
CA ALA A 17 -0.13 -2.35 13.24
C ALA A 17 -0.36 -1.90 11.79
N LEU A 18 -1.40 -1.09 11.54
CA LEU A 18 -1.65 -0.50 10.22
C LEU A 18 -0.45 0.33 9.73
N MET A 19 0.15 1.16 10.59
CA MET A 19 1.35 1.93 10.24
C MET A 19 2.54 1.05 9.87
N LYS A 20 2.76 -0.05 10.59
CA LYS A 20 3.81 -1.01 10.27
C LYS A 20 3.53 -1.71 8.94
N ALA A 21 2.32 -2.21 8.75
CA ALA A 21 1.90 -2.86 7.52
C ALA A 21 2.06 -1.93 6.29
N GLN A 22 1.68 -0.65 6.42
CA GLN A 22 1.87 0.35 5.38
C GLN A 22 3.36 0.62 5.10
N SER A 23 4.21 0.67 6.13
CA SER A 23 5.66 0.78 5.96
C SER A 23 6.25 -0.43 5.23
N THR A 24 5.80 -1.65 5.56
CA THR A 24 6.20 -2.88 4.87
C THR A 24 5.81 -2.82 3.39
N ARG A 25 4.59 -2.38 3.08
CA ARG A 25 4.13 -2.17 1.70
C ARG A 25 5.03 -1.22 0.93
N MET A 26 5.45 -0.11 1.53
CA MET A 26 6.38 0.83 0.90
C MET A 26 7.74 0.18 0.61
N GLY A 27 8.24 -0.67 1.51
CA GLY A 27 9.43 -1.48 1.29
C GLY A 27 9.29 -2.41 0.08
N LEU A 28 8.16 -3.11 -0.04
CA LEU A 28 7.89 -4.00 -1.18
C LEU A 28 7.82 -3.24 -2.50
N TYR A 29 7.19 -2.07 -2.56
CA TYR A 29 7.22 -1.23 -3.76
C TYR A 29 8.64 -0.80 -4.14
N LYS A 30 9.48 -0.50 -3.14
CA LYS A 30 10.88 -0.15 -3.38
C LYS A 30 11.64 -1.33 -3.96
N GLU A 31 11.55 -2.51 -3.34
CA GLU A 31 12.20 -3.73 -3.83
C GLU A 31 11.74 -4.09 -5.25
N PHE A 32 10.44 -3.96 -5.50
CA PHE A 32 9.86 -4.21 -6.82
C PHE A 32 10.41 -3.25 -7.89
N ASN A 33 10.50 -1.95 -7.56
CA ASN A 33 11.05 -0.96 -8.47
C ASN A 33 12.56 -1.15 -8.68
N ASP A 34 13.32 -1.43 -7.63
CA ASP A 34 14.77 -1.62 -7.72
C ASP A 34 15.10 -2.83 -8.61
N ALA A 35 14.41 -3.96 -8.41
CA ALA A 35 14.59 -5.15 -9.25
C ALA A 35 14.22 -4.89 -10.71
N PHE A 36 13.20 -4.07 -10.96
CA PHE A 36 12.84 -3.64 -12.30
C PHE A 36 13.92 -2.79 -12.96
N GLN A 37 14.51 -1.83 -12.23
CA GLN A 37 15.62 -1.01 -12.76
C GLN A 37 16.86 -1.87 -13.03
N ASP A 38 17.21 -2.80 -12.14
CA ASP A 38 18.34 -3.71 -12.34
C ASP A 38 18.14 -4.59 -13.57
N TYR A 39 16.92 -5.08 -13.80
CA TYR A 39 16.58 -5.83 -15.02
C TYR A 39 16.69 -4.97 -16.28
N LEU A 40 16.22 -3.73 -16.22
CA LEU A 40 16.27 -2.77 -17.32
C LEU A 40 17.69 -2.33 -17.68
N ASP A 41 18.62 -2.36 -16.72
CA ASP A 41 20.03 -2.01 -16.88
C ASP A 41 20.92 -3.24 -17.17
N ASP A 42 20.32 -4.40 -17.47
CA ASP A 42 21.02 -5.68 -17.69
C ASP A 42 21.93 -6.10 -16.51
N LYS A 43 21.66 -5.63 -15.29
CA LYS A 43 22.40 -5.97 -14.06
C LYS A 43 21.97 -7.30 -13.46
N CYS A 44 20.78 -7.78 -13.80
CA CYS A 44 20.29 -9.09 -13.38
C CYS A 44 19.57 -9.81 -14.52
N PRO A 45 19.62 -11.16 -14.56
CA PRO A 45 18.90 -11.94 -15.56
C PRO A 45 17.39 -11.95 -15.30
N GLU A 46 16.62 -12.28 -16.34
CA GLU A 46 15.15 -12.33 -16.31
C GLU A 46 14.61 -13.24 -15.20
N GLU A 47 15.24 -14.39 -14.95
CA GLU A 47 14.83 -15.32 -13.90
C GLU A 47 14.96 -14.72 -12.50
N GLN A 48 15.98 -13.89 -12.27
CA GLN A 48 16.16 -13.21 -11.00
C GLN A 48 15.08 -12.15 -10.79
N TYR A 49 14.79 -11.37 -11.83
CA TYR A 49 13.71 -10.38 -11.80
C TYR A 49 12.35 -11.03 -11.49
N TYR A 50 12.01 -12.14 -12.16
CA TYR A 50 10.77 -12.88 -11.90
C TYR A 50 10.70 -13.50 -10.52
N SER A 51 11.83 -13.97 -9.98
CA SER A 51 11.89 -14.43 -8.59
C SER A 51 11.52 -13.31 -7.61
N VAL A 52 12.06 -12.11 -7.82
CA VAL A 52 11.70 -10.94 -7.00
C VAL A 52 10.23 -10.59 -7.17
N CYS A 53 9.71 -10.54 -8.41
CA CYS A 53 8.30 -10.27 -8.69
C CYS A 53 7.36 -11.20 -7.91
N ARG A 54 7.70 -12.50 -7.84
CA ARG A 54 6.93 -13.48 -7.06
C ARG A 54 6.99 -13.17 -5.56
N LEU A 55 8.18 -12.95 -5.01
CA LEU A 55 8.36 -12.66 -3.59
C LEU A 55 7.62 -11.38 -3.16
N VAL A 56 7.74 -10.30 -3.94
CA VAL A 56 7.03 -9.05 -3.61
C VAL A 56 5.52 -9.21 -3.75
N THR A 57 5.04 -10.03 -4.69
CA THR A 57 3.61 -10.32 -4.85
C THR A 57 3.06 -11.06 -3.62
N GLU A 58 3.78 -12.06 -3.12
CA GLU A 58 3.44 -12.76 -1.87
C GLU A 58 3.43 -11.76 -0.70
N GLY A 59 4.45 -10.92 -0.57
CA GLY A 59 4.49 -9.86 0.45
C GLY A 59 3.31 -8.88 0.36
N PHE A 60 2.92 -8.47 -0.85
CA PHE A 60 1.75 -7.59 -1.02
C PHE A 60 0.45 -8.28 -0.58
N GLN A 61 0.30 -9.58 -0.83
CA GLN A 61 -0.85 -10.36 -0.40
C GLN A 61 -0.92 -10.49 1.12
N GLU A 62 0.21 -10.77 1.77
CA GLU A 62 0.32 -10.85 3.23
C GLU A 62 -0.06 -9.52 3.88
N VAL A 63 0.56 -8.41 3.45
CA VAL A 63 0.27 -7.07 3.98
C VAL A 63 -1.19 -6.66 3.74
N SER A 64 -1.74 -7.00 2.57
CA SER A 64 -3.15 -6.70 2.28
C SER A 64 -4.10 -7.48 3.17
N SER A 65 -3.77 -8.72 3.51
CA SER A 65 -4.56 -9.56 4.41
C SER A 65 -4.49 -9.05 5.85
N GLU A 66 -3.31 -8.65 6.32
CA GLU A 66 -3.15 -8.03 7.65
C GLU A 66 -4.02 -6.77 7.78
N ILE A 67 -3.97 -5.88 6.79
CA ILE A 67 -4.75 -4.63 6.85
C ILE A 67 -6.25 -4.89 6.70
N GLN A 68 -6.69 -5.91 5.97
CA GLN A 68 -8.10 -6.31 5.93
C GLN A 68 -8.59 -6.80 7.30
N SER A 69 -7.76 -7.54 8.05
CA SER A 69 -8.08 -7.89 9.43
C SER A 69 -8.25 -6.64 10.30
N ILE A 70 -7.33 -5.68 10.18
CA ILE A 70 -7.42 -4.41 10.91
C ILE A 70 -8.69 -3.63 10.52
N GLU A 71 -9.02 -3.55 9.23
CA GLU A 71 -10.27 -2.94 8.75
C GLU A 71 -11.50 -3.59 9.41
N GLN A 72 -11.52 -4.91 9.49
CA GLN A 72 -12.60 -5.65 10.11
C GLN A 72 -12.70 -5.34 11.61
N ASP A 73 -11.59 -5.36 12.34
CA ASP A 73 -11.56 -5.03 13.77
C ASP A 73 -12.03 -3.60 14.05
N MET A 74 -11.65 -2.63 13.19
CA MET A 74 -12.15 -1.25 13.27
C MET A 74 -13.68 -1.19 13.18
N ASN A 75 -14.26 -1.94 12.26
CA ASN A 75 -15.70 -1.93 12.02
C ASN A 75 -16.50 -2.69 13.09
N ASP A 76 -16.01 -3.87 13.48
CA ASP A 76 -16.78 -4.85 14.25
C ASP A 76 -16.49 -4.77 15.76
N GLU A 77 -15.21 -4.65 16.14
CA GLU A 77 -14.79 -4.74 17.56
C GLU A 77 -14.72 -3.37 18.26
N TYR A 78 -14.28 -2.35 17.51
CA TYR A 78 -14.05 -0.99 18.03
C TYR A 78 -15.15 0.01 17.64
N ASN A 79 -16.03 -0.35 16.70
CA ASN A 79 -17.09 0.53 16.17
C ASN A 79 -16.55 1.88 15.63
N ARG A 80 -15.31 1.88 15.11
CA ARG A 80 -14.64 2.99 14.42
C ARG A 80 -14.77 2.83 12.90
N LYS A 81 -16.01 2.90 12.42
CA LYS A 81 -16.36 2.74 11.00
C LYS A 81 -15.79 3.83 10.10
N ASP A 82 -15.56 5.00 10.68
CA ASP A 82 -14.84 6.11 10.05
C ASP A 82 -13.42 5.69 9.65
N ILE A 83 -12.63 5.19 10.60
CA ILE A 83 -11.27 4.66 10.33
C ILE A 83 -11.35 3.45 9.40
N GLY A 84 -12.28 2.53 9.63
CA GLY A 84 -12.50 1.36 8.75
C GLY A 84 -12.74 1.77 7.29
N THR A 85 -13.55 2.81 7.06
CA THR A 85 -13.80 3.35 5.71
C THR A 85 -12.54 3.98 5.10
N MET A 86 -11.73 4.70 5.87
CA MET A 86 -10.45 5.23 5.40
C MET A 86 -9.47 4.11 5.01
N ILE A 87 -9.38 3.05 5.82
CA ILE A 87 -8.53 1.87 5.52
C ILE A 87 -9.00 1.19 4.24
N ARG A 88 -10.32 1.05 4.04
CA ARG A 88 -10.88 0.48 2.81
C ARG A 88 -10.50 1.29 1.58
N ARG A 89 -10.67 2.61 1.64
CA ARG A 89 -10.24 3.54 0.57
C ARG A 89 -8.75 3.41 0.28
N LEU A 90 -7.91 3.32 1.33
CA LEU A 90 -6.47 3.11 1.20
C LEU A 90 -6.17 1.80 0.43
N GLN A 91 -6.82 0.69 0.79
CA GLN A 91 -6.64 -0.60 0.11
C GLN A 91 -7.01 -0.54 -1.37
N GLU A 92 -8.12 0.11 -1.70
CA GLU A 92 -8.57 0.27 -3.09
C GLU A 92 -7.56 1.09 -3.92
N LYS A 93 -7.04 2.18 -3.34
CA LYS A 93 -6.03 3.01 -3.99
C LYS A 93 -4.69 2.30 -4.11
N GLU A 94 -4.27 1.54 -3.09
CA GLU A 94 -3.05 0.73 -3.16
C GLU A 94 -3.14 -0.37 -4.22
N LYS A 95 -4.32 -1.01 -4.37
CA LYS A 95 -4.57 -1.94 -5.47
C LYS A 95 -4.45 -1.25 -6.83
N ALA A 96 -5.02 -0.07 -6.99
CA ALA A 96 -4.90 0.72 -8.22
C ALA A 96 -3.44 1.11 -8.50
N LYS A 97 -2.69 1.52 -7.48
CA LYS A 97 -1.26 1.87 -7.59
C LYS A 97 -0.43 0.68 -8.08
N LEU A 98 -0.64 -0.50 -7.51
CA LEU A 98 0.04 -1.72 -7.95
C LEU A 98 -0.32 -2.05 -9.42
N HIS A 99 -1.59 -1.93 -9.78
CA HIS A 99 -2.05 -2.13 -11.15
C HIS A 99 -1.34 -1.20 -12.15
N GLU A 100 -1.32 0.11 -11.89
CA GLU A 100 -0.65 1.07 -12.76
C GLU A 100 0.86 0.83 -12.82
N THR A 101 1.47 0.48 -11.69
CA THR A 101 2.92 0.16 -11.61
C THR A 101 3.27 -1.03 -12.50
N VAL A 102 2.50 -2.12 -12.42
CA VAL A 102 2.73 -3.32 -13.24
C VAL A 102 2.57 -3.01 -14.74
N HIS A 103 1.54 -2.25 -15.12
CA HIS A 103 1.32 -1.88 -16.53
C HIS A 103 2.47 -1.02 -17.07
N LEU A 104 2.94 -0.04 -16.29
CA LEU A 104 4.11 0.76 -16.65
C LEU A 104 5.34 -0.11 -16.89
N GLN A 105 5.61 -1.08 -16.03
CA GLN A 105 6.74 -1.98 -16.20
C GLN A 105 6.61 -2.84 -17.46
N ILE A 106 5.44 -3.44 -17.70
CA ILE A 106 5.16 -4.25 -18.90
C ILE A 106 5.38 -3.42 -20.16
N TYR A 107 4.73 -2.25 -20.28
CA TYR A 107 4.87 -1.40 -21.47
C TYR A 107 6.28 -0.87 -21.67
N THR A 108 7.01 -0.60 -20.59
CA THR A 108 8.42 -0.18 -20.68
C THR A 108 9.30 -1.32 -21.21
N ILE A 109 9.08 -2.56 -20.76
CA ILE A 109 9.79 -3.74 -21.27
C ILE A 109 9.46 -3.95 -22.75
N GLU A 110 8.18 -3.91 -23.12
CA GLU A 110 7.75 -4.10 -24.51
C GLU A 110 8.27 -2.99 -25.44
N SER A 111 8.32 -1.74 -24.97
CA SER A 111 8.87 -0.61 -25.73
C SER A 111 10.39 -0.73 -25.93
N ARG A 112 11.13 -1.21 -24.92
CA ARG A 112 12.59 -1.40 -25.03
C ARG A 112 12.98 -2.63 -25.84
N LYS A 113 12.21 -3.72 -25.75
CA LYS A 113 12.53 -5.01 -26.38
C LYS A 113 11.80 -5.26 -27.70
N GLY A 114 10.78 -4.48 -28.03
CA GLY A 114 9.99 -4.61 -29.24
C GLY A 114 9.98 -3.35 -30.10
N ASP A 115 9.31 -3.42 -31.25
CA ASP A 115 9.21 -2.31 -32.22
C ASP A 115 7.99 -1.41 -31.98
N LYS A 116 7.31 -1.52 -30.84
CA LYS A 116 6.08 -0.77 -30.54
C LYS A 116 6.37 0.48 -29.72
N ASP A 117 5.85 1.60 -30.20
CA ASP A 117 5.82 2.86 -29.46
C ASP A 117 4.64 2.84 -28.47
N TYR A 118 4.97 2.96 -27.19
CA TYR A 118 4.02 3.04 -26.08
C TYR A 118 4.08 4.38 -25.34
N ASP A 119 4.72 5.42 -25.88
CA ASP A 119 4.98 6.68 -25.17
C ASP A 119 3.69 7.33 -24.62
N ALA A 120 2.64 7.39 -25.45
CA ALA A 120 1.35 7.94 -25.02
C ALA A 120 0.70 7.09 -23.91
N THR A 121 0.76 5.76 -24.01
CA THR A 121 0.24 4.81 -23.02
C THR A 121 1.01 4.94 -21.70
N LEU A 122 2.34 5.01 -21.77
CA LEU A 122 3.21 5.21 -20.61
C LEU A 122 2.93 6.55 -19.93
N GLN A 123 2.70 7.63 -20.69
CA GLN A 123 2.33 8.92 -20.14
C GLN A 123 0.99 8.86 -19.40
N GLU A 124 0.00 8.17 -19.96
CA GLU A 124 -1.33 8.03 -19.38
C GLU A 124 -1.31 7.26 -18.05
N HIS A 125 -0.61 6.11 -18.02
CA HIS A 125 -0.45 5.33 -16.79
C HIS A 125 0.35 6.09 -15.73
N ASN A 126 1.37 6.87 -16.12
CA ASN A 126 2.10 7.72 -15.18
C ASN A 126 1.22 8.82 -14.58
N ALA A 127 0.36 9.44 -15.39
CA ALA A 127 -0.60 10.44 -14.90
C ALA A 127 -1.56 9.81 -13.87
N ARG A 128 -2.16 8.67 -14.21
CA ARG A 128 -3.02 7.91 -13.27
C ARG A 128 -2.29 7.52 -12.00
N LEU A 129 -1.07 6.99 -12.11
CA LEU A 129 -0.27 6.59 -10.96
C LEU A 129 0.02 7.78 -10.03
N ASN A 130 0.30 8.96 -10.58
CA ASN A 130 0.53 10.17 -9.80
C ASN A 130 -0.73 10.63 -9.05
N ASP A 131 -1.90 10.54 -9.69
CA ASP A 131 -3.16 10.89 -9.03
C ASP A 131 -3.52 9.88 -7.93
N VAL A 132 -3.35 8.58 -8.19
CA VAL A 132 -3.54 7.54 -7.16
C VAL A 132 -2.57 7.73 -5.98
N ARG A 133 -1.32 8.15 -6.22
CA ARG A 133 -0.36 8.44 -5.13
C ARG A 133 -0.83 9.60 -4.26
N LYS A 134 -1.32 10.69 -4.86
CA LYS A 134 -1.88 11.82 -4.11
C LYS A 134 -3.06 11.37 -3.25
N ASP A 135 -3.99 10.60 -3.83
CA ASP A 135 -5.13 10.07 -3.08
C ASP A 135 -4.68 9.22 -1.88
N ILE A 136 -3.64 8.40 -2.05
CA ILE A 136 -3.06 7.60 -0.96
C ILE A 136 -2.48 8.51 0.13
N ASP A 137 -1.72 9.54 -0.26
CA ASP A 137 -1.10 10.46 0.69
C ASP A 137 -2.18 11.22 1.49
N GLU A 138 -3.24 11.70 0.84
CA GLU A 138 -4.38 12.37 1.48
C GLU A 138 -5.10 11.46 2.48
N ILE A 139 -5.45 10.23 2.07
CA ILE A 139 -6.09 9.24 2.96
C ILE A 139 -5.18 8.90 4.14
N TRP A 140 -3.87 8.80 3.89
CA TRP A 140 -2.92 8.44 4.93
C TRP A 140 -2.73 9.55 5.96
N ASP A 141 -2.78 10.80 5.54
CA ASP A 141 -2.77 11.95 6.45
C ASP A 141 -4.07 12.05 7.26
N GLU A 142 -5.24 11.75 6.66
CA GLU A 142 -6.52 11.59 7.41
C GLU A 142 -6.36 10.54 8.53
N ILE A 143 -5.84 9.35 8.21
CA ILE A 143 -5.64 8.27 9.18
C ILE A 143 -4.65 8.67 10.30
N ARG A 144 -3.57 9.38 9.97
CA ARG A 144 -2.59 9.85 10.96
C ARG A 144 -3.19 10.89 11.89
N GLN A 145 -4.02 11.79 11.37
CA GLN A 145 -4.71 12.78 12.19
C GLN A 145 -5.63 12.09 13.20
N GLU A 146 -6.48 11.17 12.75
CA GLU A 146 -7.36 10.37 13.62
C GLU A 146 -6.57 9.58 14.68
N SER A 147 -5.42 9.02 14.28
CA SER A 147 -4.51 8.32 15.21
C SER A 147 -3.95 9.24 16.30
N ALA A 148 -3.56 10.47 15.94
CA ALA A 148 -3.03 11.44 16.88
C ALA A 148 -4.10 11.91 17.87
N GLU A 149 -5.33 12.17 17.39
CA GLU A 149 -6.46 12.55 18.22
C GLU A 149 -6.83 11.44 19.23
N LEU A 150 -6.86 10.18 18.77
CA LEU A 150 -7.04 9.01 19.62
C LEU A 150 -5.96 8.90 20.71
N SER A 151 -4.69 9.04 20.33
CA SER A 151 -3.59 8.94 21.27
C SER A 151 -3.62 10.05 22.32
N TYR A 152 -4.02 11.26 21.93
CA TYR A 152 -4.16 12.38 22.86
C TYR A 152 -5.28 12.14 23.87
N ALA A 153 -6.45 11.69 23.41
CA ALA A 153 -7.60 11.39 24.26
C ALA A 153 -7.25 10.36 25.35
N LEU A 154 -6.53 9.30 24.98
CA LEU A 154 -6.08 8.26 25.93
C LEU A 154 -5.05 8.78 26.94
N SER A 155 -4.18 9.70 26.54
CA SER A 155 -3.18 10.29 27.44
C SER A 155 -3.74 11.30 28.44
N ALA A 156 -4.93 11.83 28.15
CA ALA A 156 -5.63 12.83 28.96
C ALA A 156 -6.69 12.22 29.90
N ALA A 157 -7.00 10.93 29.74
CA ALA A 157 -7.95 10.15 30.55
C ALA A 157 -7.26 9.50 31.77
#